data_AF-A0A7Y6Y814-F1
#
_entry.id   AF-A0A7Y6Y814-F1
#
_cell.length_a   1.000
_cell.length_b   1.000
_cell.length_c   1.000
_cell.angle_alpha   90.00
_cell.angle_beta   90.00
_cell.angle_gamma   90.00
#
_symmetry.space_group_name_H-M   'P 1'
#
loop_
_entity.id
_entity.type
_entity.pdbx_description
1 polymer ?
#
loop_
_entity_poly.entity_id
_entity_poly.type
_entity_poly.pdbx_seq_one_letter_code
_entity_poly.pdbx_strand_id
1 'polypeptide(L)'
;MESDNDLYKELRQLFDTLGEGERIPSERALAERFGVSRATIKRVLLQLGSEGMLSLAPGHCPRIAKRAGVPMALERLLKIEPALEQELGEFVRSLKMGNETGYPVAVQSALERLEEIADQ
;
A
#
# COMPACT_ATOMS: atom_id res chain seq x y z
N MET A 1 11.78 -1.54 22.43
CA MET A 1 10.93 -2.07 21.34
C MET A 1 9.52 -1.51 21.39
N GLU A 2 8.97 -1.15 22.57
CA GLU A 2 7.66 -0.45 22.67
C GLU A 2 7.60 0.89 21.92
N SER A 3 8.67 1.70 21.96
CA SER A 3 8.67 3.04 21.35
C SER A 3 8.47 3.08 19.83
N ASP A 4 8.80 2.01 19.10
CA ASP A 4 8.62 1.96 17.64
C ASP A 4 7.13 1.76 17.27
N ASN A 5 6.37 1.06 18.12
CA ASN A 5 4.95 0.79 17.89
C ASN A 5 4.08 2.02 18.22
N ASP A 6 4.45 2.78 19.26
CA ASP A 6 3.79 4.06 19.55
C ASP A 6 4.06 5.09 18.46
N LEU A 7 5.31 5.21 17.98
CA LEU A 7 5.66 6.08 16.85
C LEU A 7 4.89 5.70 15.58
N TYR A 8 4.70 4.40 15.33
CA TYR A 8 3.89 3.90 14.22
C TYR A 8 2.43 4.39 14.32
N LYS A 9 1.81 4.28 15.51
CA LYS A 9 0.43 4.73 15.71
C LYS A 9 0.30 6.24 15.55
N GLU A 10 1.23 7.00 16.07
CA GLU A 10 1.24 8.46 15.95
C GLU A 10 1.39 8.91 14.49
N LEU A 11 2.32 8.31 13.74
CA LEU A 11 2.47 8.61 12.31
C LEU A 11 1.24 8.20 11.51
N ARG A 12 0.64 7.05 11.84
CA ARG A 12 -0.61 6.59 11.22
C ARG A 12 -1.75 7.57 11.45
N GLN A 13 -1.92 8.05 12.68
CA GLN A 13 -2.94 9.06 12.99
C GLN A 13 -2.67 10.38 12.28
N LEU A 14 -1.42 10.85 12.26
CA LEU A 14 -1.02 12.05 11.53
C LEU A 14 -1.38 11.92 10.04
N PHE A 15 -1.10 10.77 9.43
CA PHE A 15 -1.39 10.53 8.02
C PHE A 15 -2.88 10.39 7.71
N ASP A 16 -3.69 9.90 8.65
CA ASP A 16 -5.15 9.86 8.51
C ASP A 16 -5.77 11.27 8.52
N THR A 17 -5.10 12.25 9.15
CA THR A 17 -5.50 13.67 9.09
C THR A 17 -5.08 14.37 7.80
N LEU A 18 -4.19 13.80 7.01
CA LEU A 18 -3.73 14.37 5.74
C LEU A 18 -4.59 13.87 4.58
N GLY A 19 -4.83 14.73 3.60
CA GLY A 19 -5.60 14.38 2.41
C GLY A 19 -4.88 13.35 1.53
N GLU A 20 -5.64 12.48 0.87
CA GLU A 20 -5.10 11.53 -0.09
C GLU A 20 -4.32 12.25 -1.22
N GLY A 21 -3.07 11.82 -1.47
CA GLY A 21 -2.17 12.45 -2.43
C GLY A 21 -1.39 13.66 -1.89
N GLU A 22 -1.62 14.09 -0.64
CA GLU A 22 -0.79 15.10 -0.01
C GLU A 22 0.66 14.64 0.17
N ARG A 23 1.57 15.62 0.15
CA ARG A 23 2.99 15.39 0.42
C ARG A 23 3.17 15.20 1.90
N ILE A 24 3.79 14.08 2.30
CA ILE A 24 4.22 13.93 3.68
C ILE A 24 5.47 14.76 3.95
N PRO A 25 5.65 15.23 5.20
CA PRO A 25 6.88 15.89 5.61
C PRO A 25 8.09 14.97 5.38
N SER A 26 9.24 15.56 5.08
CA SER A 26 10.48 14.80 4.87
C SER A 26 10.86 13.97 6.11
N GLU A 27 11.60 12.86 5.91
CA GLU A 27 12.11 12.01 7.01
C GLU A 27 12.85 12.83 8.07
N ARG A 28 13.58 13.87 7.63
CA ARG A 28 14.27 14.82 8.51
C ARG A 28 13.31 15.58 9.41
N ALA A 29 12.27 16.17 8.83
CA ALA A 29 11.29 16.96 9.57
C ALA A 29 10.51 16.09 10.56
N LEU A 30 10.21 14.84 10.19
CA LEU A 30 9.59 13.87 11.09
C LEU A 30 10.55 13.47 12.22
N ALA A 31 11.81 13.17 11.92
CA ALA A 31 12.82 12.83 12.93
C ALA A 31 13.01 13.97 13.96
N GLU A 32 13.07 15.23 13.48
CA GLU A 32 13.16 16.40 14.35
C GLU A 32 11.89 16.62 15.18
N ARG A 33 10.70 16.41 14.60
CA ARG A 33 9.41 16.57 15.29
C ARG A 33 9.18 15.54 16.39
N PHE A 34 9.51 14.28 16.12
CA PHE A 34 9.28 13.16 17.04
C PHE A 34 10.50 12.86 17.93
N GLY A 35 11.61 13.59 17.77
CA GLY A 35 12.82 13.41 18.60
C GLY A 35 13.51 12.05 18.42
N VAL A 36 13.29 11.38 17.29
CA VAL A 36 13.80 10.03 17.01
C VAL A 36 14.84 10.02 15.90
N SER A 37 15.57 8.92 15.77
CA SER A 37 16.55 8.77 14.69
C SER A 37 15.87 8.70 13.31
N ARG A 38 16.55 9.19 12.27
CA ARG A 38 16.07 9.05 10.88
C ARG A 38 15.89 7.59 10.47
N ALA A 39 16.74 6.69 11.00
CA ALA A 39 16.62 5.26 10.73
C ALA A 39 15.33 4.67 11.29
N THR A 40 14.87 5.14 12.45
CA THR A 40 13.60 4.75 13.07
C THR A 40 12.43 5.23 12.22
N ILE A 41 12.40 6.51 11.84
CA ILE A 41 11.37 7.06 10.94
C ILE A 41 11.34 6.30 9.62
N LYS A 42 12.49 6.08 8.99
CA LYS A 42 12.58 5.34 7.73
C LYS A 42 12.01 3.92 7.85
N ARG A 43 12.30 3.20 8.93
CA ARG A 43 11.72 1.87 9.18
C ARG A 43 10.21 1.92 9.29
N VAL A 44 9.67 2.87 10.05
CA VAL A 44 8.22 3.02 10.23
C VAL A 44 7.52 3.44 8.93
N LEU A 45 8.12 4.36 8.15
CA LEU A 45 7.60 4.75 6.84
C LEU A 45 7.62 3.60 5.84
N LEU A 46 8.67 2.78 5.83
CA LEU A 46 8.73 1.58 4.99
C LEU A 46 7.62 0.59 5.37
N GLN A 47 7.37 0.42 6.67
CA GLN A 47 6.27 -0.43 7.15
C GLN A 47 4.90 0.13 6.70
N LEU A 48 4.63 1.42 6.91
CA LEU A 48 3.39 2.07 6.45
C LEU A 48 3.24 2.03 4.92
N GLY A 49 4.34 2.16 4.18
CA GLY A 49 4.35 2.01 2.72
C GLY A 49 4.04 0.58 2.27
N SER A 50 4.55 -0.44 2.97
CA SER A 50 4.24 -1.84 2.68
C SER A 50 2.77 -2.20 2.92
N GLU A 51 2.09 -1.46 3.80
CA GLU A 51 0.65 -1.57 4.04
C GLU A 51 -0.20 -0.78 3.03
N GLY A 52 0.44 -0.11 2.05
CA GLY A 52 -0.25 0.67 1.03
C GLY A 52 -0.75 2.03 1.49
N MET A 53 -0.34 2.52 2.67
CA MET A 53 -0.71 3.87 3.13
C MET A 53 0.07 4.98 2.43
N LEU A 54 1.25 4.67 1.89
CA LEU A 54 2.12 5.65 1.24
C LEU A 54 2.40 5.24 -0.20
N SER A 55 2.33 6.20 -1.12
CA SER A 55 2.75 6.03 -2.50
C SER A 55 4.15 6.61 -2.69
N LEU A 56 5.08 5.76 -3.13
CA LEU A 56 6.48 6.10 -3.42
C LEU A 56 6.65 6.12 -4.94
N ALA A 57 6.56 7.30 -5.56
CA ALA A 57 6.92 7.46 -6.97
C ALA A 57 8.44 7.68 -7.09
N PRO A 58 9.15 6.98 -8.00
CA PRO A 58 10.57 7.18 -8.23
C PRO A 58 10.90 8.66 -8.47
N GLY A 59 11.87 9.21 -7.71
CA GLY A 59 12.28 10.62 -7.83
C GLY A 59 11.37 11.66 -7.15
N HIS A 60 10.32 11.23 -6.44
CA HIS A 60 9.41 12.14 -5.73
C HIS A 60 9.40 11.91 -4.22
N CYS A 61 9.08 12.97 -3.47
CA CYS A 61 8.79 12.85 -2.04
C CYS A 61 7.59 11.90 -1.84
N PRO A 62 7.62 11.00 -0.84
CA PRO A 62 6.49 10.13 -0.54
C PRO A 62 5.21 10.95 -0.31
N ARG A 63 4.08 10.36 -0.67
CA ARG A 63 2.74 10.95 -0.54
C ARG A 63 1.79 9.99 0.13
N ILE A 64 0.73 10.50 0.74
CA ILE A 64 -0.39 9.68 1.20
C ILE A 64 -0.98 8.97 -0.02
N ALA A 65 -1.05 7.64 0.03
CA ALA A 65 -1.64 6.88 -1.05
C ALA A 65 -3.11 7.28 -1.21
N LYS A 66 -3.57 7.37 -2.45
CA LYS A 66 -5.01 7.42 -2.69
C LYS A 66 -5.56 6.06 -2.29
N ARG A 67 -6.55 6.01 -1.39
CA ARG A 67 -7.32 4.78 -1.21
C ARG A 67 -8.06 4.61 -2.52
N ALA A 68 -7.52 3.76 -3.38
CA ALA A 68 -8.36 3.10 -4.35
C ALA A 68 -9.34 2.27 -3.50
N GLY A 69 -10.51 2.84 -3.16
CA GLY A 69 -11.66 2.03 -2.81
C GLY A 69 -11.77 0.94 -3.86
N VAL A 70 -12.18 -0.28 -3.46
CA VAL A 70 -12.30 -1.45 -4.37
C VAL A 70 -12.77 -0.90 -5.71
N PRO A 71 -11.89 -0.83 -6.73
CA PRO A 71 -12.24 -0.09 -7.93
C PRO A 71 -13.56 -0.69 -8.39
N MET A 72 -14.55 0.11 -8.81
CA MET A 72 -15.78 -0.46 -9.40
C MET A 72 -15.44 -1.53 -10.47
N ALA A 73 -14.27 -1.39 -11.09
CA ALA A 73 -13.64 -2.39 -11.93
C ALA A 73 -13.39 -3.75 -11.23
N LEU A 74 -12.79 -3.79 -10.03
CA LEU A 74 -12.56 -5.05 -9.30
C LEU A 74 -13.86 -5.72 -8.86
N GLU A 75 -14.85 -4.96 -8.37
CA GLU A 75 -16.18 -5.54 -8.09
C GLU A 75 -16.84 -6.12 -9.34
N ARG A 76 -16.69 -5.45 -10.49
CA ARG A 76 -17.16 -5.95 -11.78
C ARG A 76 -16.38 -7.18 -12.22
N LEU A 77 -15.07 -7.20 -12.02
CA LEU A 77 -14.20 -8.30 -12.42
C LEU A 77 -14.46 -9.56 -11.59
N LEU A 78 -14.67 -9.41 -10.27
CA LEU A 78 -15.11 -10.50 -9.40
C LEU A 78 -16.48 -11.07 -9.81
N LYS A 79 -17.38 -10.23 -10.33
CA LYS A 79 -18.66 -10.69 -10.89
C LYS A 79 -18.50 -11.44 -12.21
N ILE A 80 -17.53 -11.05 -13.04
CA ILE A 80 -17.28 -11.67 -14.34
C ILE A 80 -16.53 -12.99 -14.17
N GLU A 81 -15.59 -13.07 -13.23
CA GLU A 81 -14.72 -14.21 -13.03
C GLU A 81 -14.69 -14.63 -11.54
N PRO A 82 -15.64 -15.46 -11.08
CA PRO A 82 -15.70 -15.88 -9.68
C PRO A 82 -14.50 -16.73 -9.24
N ALA A 83 -13.77 -17.32 -10.20
CA ALA A 83 -12.51 -18.03 -9.93
C ALA A 83 -11.42 -17.10 -9.36
N LEU A 84 -11.45 -15.81 -9.73
CA LEU A 84 -10.50 -14.82 -9.24
C LEU A 84 -10.59 -14.64 -7.73
N GLU A 85 -11.78 -14.77 -7.13
CA GLU A 85 -11.96 -14.65 -5.68
C GLU A 85 -11.22 -15.78 -4.92
N GLN A 86 -11.30 -17.00 -5.45
CA GLN A 86 -10.62 -18.16 -4.86
C GLN A 86 -9.10 -18.05 -5.03
N GLU A 87 -8.64 -17.73 -6.24
CA GLU A 87 -7.21 -17.59 -6.52
C GLU A 87 -6.57 -16.42 -5.76
N LEU A 88 -7.24 -15.27 -5.65
CA LEU A 88 -6.80 -14.16 -4.80
C LEU A 88 -6.76 -14.57 -3.31
N GLY A 89 -7.74 -15.33 -2.85
CA GLY A 89 -7.78 -15.84 -1.49
C GLY A 89 -6.61 -16.77 -1.17
N GLU A 90 -6.27 -17.68 -2.09
CA GLU A 90 -5.11 -18.56 -1.98
C GLU A 90 -3.80 -17.77 -2.04
N PHE A 91 -3.70 -16.79 -2.93
CA PHE A 91 -2.55 -15.92 -3.04
C PHE A 91 -2.30 -15.07 -1.79
N VAL A 92 -3.35 -14.45 -1.23
CA VAL A 92 -3.22 -13.68 0.02
C VAL A 92 -2.77 -14.58 1.17
N ARG A 93 -3.21 -15.84 1.21
CA ARG A 93 -2.69 -16.82 2.19
C ARG A 93 -1.23 -17.14 1.91
N SER A 94 -0.86 -17.36 0.66
CA SER A 94 0.52 -17.62 0.23
C SER A 94 1.47 -16.47 0.60
N LEU A 95 1.08 -15.21 0.35
CA LEU A 95 1.85 -14.02 0.75
C LEU A 95 2.04 -13.94 2.27
N LYS A 96 1.00 -14.24 3.06
CA LYS A 96 1.11 -14.28 4.53
C LYS A 96 2.04 -15.38 5.03
N MET A 97 2.24 -16.43 4.24
CA MET A 97 3.16 -17.53 4.56
C MET A 97 4.59 -17.26 4.06
N GLY A 98 4.85 -16.16 3.35
CA GLY A 98 6.19 -15.72 2.94
C GLY A 98 6.81 -16.51 1.81
N ASN A 99 6.02 -17.27 1.03
CA ASN A 99 6.55 -18.31 0.15
C ASN A 99 6.61 -17.96 -1.34
N GLU A 100 6.01 -16.86 -1.83
CA GLU A 100 5.87 -16.64 -3.29
C GLU A 100 6.04 -15.17 -3.68
N THR A 101 6.86 -14.91 -4.70
CA THR A 101 7.19 -13.58 -5.24
C THR A 101 6.49 -13.27 -6.57
N GLY A 102 5.56 -14.13 -7.02
CA GLY A 102 4.86 -14.00 -8.30
C GLY A 102 3.36 -13.77 -8.15
N TYR A 103 2.75 -13.02 -9.07
CA TYR A 103 1.30 -12.84 -9.13
C TYR A 103 0.60 -14.11 -9.68
N PRO A 104 -0.56 -14.53 -9.13
CA PRO A 104 -1.35 -15.66 -9.63
C PRO A 104 -1.80 -15.47 -11.07
N VAL A 105 -2.09 -16.57 -11.76
CA VAL A 105 -2.50 -16.57 -13.17
C VAL A 105 -3.80 -15.79 -13.40
N ALA A 106 -4.80 -15.89 -12.52
CA ALA A 106 -6.00 -15.06 -12.64
C ALA A 106 -5.74 -13.57 -12.39
N VAL A 107 -4.75 -13.22 -11.56
CA VAL A 107 -4.34 -11.81 -11.38
C VAL A 107 -3.65 -11.29 -12.63
N GLN A 108 -2.81 -12.10 -13.27
CA GLN A 108 -2.20 -11.76 -14.57
C GLN A 108 -3.28 -11.57 -15.64
N SER A 109 -4.25 -12.49 -15.74
CA SER A 109 -5.36 -12.42 -16.69
C SER A 109 -6.29 -11.21 -16.44
N ALA A 110 -6.52 -10.88 -15.17
CA ALA A 110 -7.30 -9.70 -14.79
C ALA A 110 -6.58 -8.39 -15.12
N LEU A 111 -5.26 -8.32 -14.98
CA LEU A 111 -4.45 -7.16 -15.37
C LEU A 111 -4.50 -6.93 -16.88
N GLU A 112 -4.36 -7.99 -17.68
CA GLU A 112 -4.48 -7.93 -19.14
C GLU A 112 -5.86 -7.38 -19.55
N ARG A 113 -6.96 -7.86 -18.94
CA ARG A 113 -8.31 -7.34 -19.21
C ARG A 113 -8.51 -5.89 -18.77
N LEU A 114 -7.86 -5.45 -17.68
CA LEU A 114 -7.95 -4.06 -17.24
C LEU A 114 -7.20 -3.12 -18.19
N GLU A 115 -6.10 -3.56 -18.79
CA GLU A 115 -5.40 -2.83 -19.86
C GLU A 115 -6.28 -2.70 -21.10
N GLU A 116 -6.95 -3.79 -21.52
CA GLU A 116 -7.89 -3.76 -22.65
C GLU A 116 -9.07 -2.79 -22.44
N ILE A 117 -9.51 -2.62 -21.19
CA ILE A 117 -10.58 -1.67 -20.82
C ILE A 117 -10.06 -0.22 -20.76
N ALA A 118 -8.78 -0.02 -20.46
CA ALA A 118 -8.17 1.32 -20.36
C ALA A 118 -7.81 1.90 -21.74
N ASP A 119 -7.63 1.06 -22.75
CA ASP A 119 -7.35 1.44 -24.15
C ASP A 119 -8.60 1.67 -25.02
N GLN A 120 -9.82 1.64 -24.44
CA GLN A 120 -11.10 1.96 -25.09
C GLN A 120 -11.68 3.30 -24.62
#